data_AF-A0A3D4ZXI6-F1
#
_entry.id   AF-A0A3D4ZXI6-F1
#
_cell.length_a   1.000
_cell.length_b   1.000
_cell.length_c   1.000
_cell.angle_alpha   90.00
_cell.angle_beta   90.00
_cell.angle_gamma   90.00
#
_symmetry.space_group_name_H-M   'P 1'
#
loop_
_entity.id
_entity.type
_entity.pdbx_description
1 polymer ?
#
loop_
_entity_poly.entity_id
_entity_poly.type
_entity_poly.pdbx_seq_one_letter_code
_entity_poly.pdbx_strand_id
1 'polypeptide(L)'
;MRAEGGVCAVRNRAGLHEHPIFNNADIYGHGKPTRIANSDRDLRQPHGSLPVTEAEIERVYSIPWFKHYRPEIIGQHAAAYRKVAENAEQLL
;
A
#
# COMPACT_ATOMS: atom_id res chain seq x y z
N MET A 1 -17.07 1.07 -3.67
CA MET A 1 -16.36 0.22 -4.66
C MET A 1 -16.66 -1.27 -4.54
N ARG A 2 -16.49 -1.92 -3.37
CA ARG A 2 -16.80 -3.36 -3.22
C ARG A 2 -18.25 -3.72 -3.61
N ALA A 3 -19.20 -2.85 -3.27
CA ALA A 3 -20.62 -2.99 -3.65
C ALA A 3 -20.86 -2.83 -5.17
N GLU A 4 -19.99 -2.10 -5.89
CA GLU A 4 -20.07 -1.93 -7.35
C GLU A 4 -19.36 -3.08 -8.10
N GLY A 5 -18.90 -4.12 -7.40
CA GLY A 5 -18.17 -5.25 -7.98
C GLY A 5 -16.75 -4.92 -8.47
N GLY A 6 -16.27 -3.70 -8.25
CA GLY A 6 -14.94 -3.24 -8.65
C GLY A 6 -13.86 -3.60 -7.64
N VAL A 7 -12.67 -3.99 -8.14
CA VAL A 7 -11.47 -4.15 -7.32
C VAL A 7 -10.96 -2.78 -6.91
N CYS A 8 -11.01 -2.49 -5.61
CA CYS A 8 -10.41 -1.30 -5.01
C CYS A 8 -9.82 -1.71 -3.67
N ALA A 9 -8.49 -1.83 -3.61
CA ALA A 9 -7.77 -2.27 -2.43
C ALA A 9 -6.80 -1.18 -1.99
N VAL A 10 -6.66 -1.02 -0.68
CA VAL A 10 -5.57 -0.22 -0.11
C VAL A 10 -4.27 -0.99 -0.36
N ARG A 11 -3.34 -0.34 -1.07
CA ARG A 11 -2.09 -0.98 -1.52
C ARG A 11 -1.10 -1.18 -0.37
N ASN A 12 -1.12 -0.30 0.62
CA ASN A 12 -0.09 -0.25 1.64
C ASN A 12 -0.54 -0.98 2.91
N ARG A 13 -0.17 -2.25 3.08
CA ARG A 13 -0.08 -2.84 4.42
C ARG A 13 1.26 -2.39 5.00
N ALA A 14 1.25 -1.83 6.21
CA ALA A 14 2.38 -1.34 7.02
C ALA A 14 3.71 -1.18 6.27
N GLY A 15 4.17 0.07 6.12
CA GLY A 15 5.39 0.39 5.37
C GLY A 15 6.55 -0.54 5.71
N LEU A 16 7.34 -0.92 4.68
CA LEU A 16 8.40 -1.92 4.84
C LEU A 16 9.35 -1.59 6.00
N HIS A 17 9.55 -0.30 6.27
CA HIS A 17 10.40 0.22 7.35
C HIS A 17 9.93 -0.16 8.76
N GLU A 18 8.66 -0.54 8.95
CA GLU A 18 8.11 -1.05 10.21
C GLU A 18 8.04 -2.58 10.25
N HIS A 19 8.16 -3.24 9.09
CA HIS A 19 7.88 -4.66 9.00
C HIS A 19 8.88 -5.51 9.82
N PRO A 20 8.42 -6.45 10.69
CA PRO A 20 9.30 -7.24 11.55
C PRO A 20 10.36 -8.04 10.78
N ILE A 21 10.00 -8.59 9.61
CA ILE A 21 10.97 -9.31 8.75
C ILE A 21 12.15 -8.42 8.34
N PHE A 22 11.92 -7.12 8.23
CA PHE A 22 12.92 -6.17 7.76
C PHE A 22 13.77 -5.65 8.92
N ASN A 23 13.18 -5.49 10.11
CA ASN A 23 13.86 -4.91 11.26
C ASN A 23 14.49 -5.93 12.21
N ASN A 24 13.94 -7.14 12.30
CA ASN A 24 14.27 -8.09 13.36
C ASN A 24 14.85 -9.40 12.83
N ALA A 25 14.60 -9.76 11.57
CA ALA A 25 15.05 -11.04 11.06
C ALA A 25 16.57 -11.05 10.81
N ASP A 26 17.20 -12.14 11.22
CA ASP A 26 18.54 -12.51 10.80
C ASP A 26 18.45 -13.57 9.70
N ILE A 27 18.40 -13.10 8.46
CA ILE A 27 18.18 -13.93 7.27
C ILE A 27 19.43 -14.76 6.93
N TYR A 28 20.62 -14.25 7.27
CA TYR A 28 21.89 -14.84 6.84
C TYR A 28 22.74 -15.38 7.99
N GLY A 29 22.24 -15.37 9.23
CA GLY A 29 22.94 -15.93 10.39
C GLY A 29 24.08 -15.04 10.91
N HIS A 30 23.95 -13.72 10.81
CA HIS A 30 24.94 -12.76 11.31
C HIS A 30 24.94 -12.62 12.85
N GLY A 31 24.02 -13.27 13.57
CA GLY A 31 23.84 -13.13 15.02
C GLY A 31 23.18 -11.81 15.44
N LYS A 32 22.74 -11.01 14.47
CA LYS A 32 22.03 -9.74 14.65
C LYS A 32 21.10 -9.49 13.45
N PRO A 33 20.08 -8.62 13.56
CA PRO A 33 19.18 -8.36 12.44
C PRO A 33 19.95 -7.97 11.18
N THR A 34 19.59 -8.60 10.06
CA THR A 34 20.32 -8.47 8.79
C THR A 34 20.42 -7.02 8.32
N ARG A 35 19.40 -6.21 8.59
CA ARG A 35 19.34 -4.77 8.26
C ARG A 35 20.46 -3.93 8.86
N ILE A 36 21.02 -4.33 10.01
CA ILE A 36 22.12 -3.63 10.70
C ILE A 36 23.40 -4.47 10.77
N ALA A 37 23.46 -5.59 10.05
CA ALA A 37 24.58 -6.51 10.13
C ALA A 37 25.89 -5.87 9.60
N ASN A 38 25.77 -5.10 8.52
CA ASN A 38 26.89 -4.50 7.79
C ASN A 38 26.87 -2.96 7.80
N SER A 39 26.27 -2.36 8.83
CA SER A 39 26.28 -0.91 9.02
C SER A 39 26.94 -0.56 10.35
N ASP A 40 27.61 0.59 10.35
CA ASP A 40 28.18 1.28 11.50
C ASP A 40 27.13 2.03 12.35
N ARG A 41 25.88 2.12 11.87
CA ARG A 41 24.77 2.80 12.55
C ARG A 41 23.48 1.99 12.50
N ASP A 42 22.52 2.37 13.34
CA ASP A 42 21.18 1.80 13.26
C ASP A 42 20.40 2.41 12.08
N LEU A 43 20.00 1.55 11.14
CA LEU A 43 19.24 1.93 9.95
C LEU A 43 17.74 1.70 10.09
N ARG A 44 17.29 1.17 11.23
CA ARG A 44 15.87 0.97 11.50
C ARG A 44 15.17 2.32 11.66
N GLN A 45 13.99 2.41 11.12
CA GLN A 45 13.19 3.63 11.09
C GLN A 45 11.91 3.33 11.85
N PRO A 46 11.78 3.76 13.12
CA PRO A 46 10.55 3.54 13.87
C PRO A 46 9.40 4.32 13.24
N HIS A 47 8.18 3.96 13.64
CA HIS A 47 6.97 4.71 13.28
C HIS A 47 7.16 6.22 13.50
N GLY A 48 6.69 7.04 12.56
CA GLY A 48 6.87 8.49 12.54
C GLY A 48 8.15 8.96 11.83
N SER A 49 9.05 8.04 11.46
CA SER A 49 10.26 8.40 10.71
C SER A 49 9.95 8.74 9.25
N LEU A 50 8.86 8.20 8.69
CA LEU A 50 8.45 8.41 7.30
C LEU A 50 6.98 8.87 7.25
N PRO A 51 6.65 10.05 7.80
CA PRO A 51 5.26 10.47 8.01
C PRO A 51 4.46 10.58 6.71
N VAL A 52 5.11 10.97 5.60
CA VAL A 52 4.47 11.03 4.29
C VAL A 52 4.09 9.64 3.78
N THR A 53 5.03 8.67 3.88
CA THR A 53 4.81 7.28 3.46
C THR A 53 3.77 6.59 4.34
N GLU A 54 3.81 6.84 5.65
CA GLU A 54 2.87 6.29 6.63
C GLU A 54 1.44 6.80 6.35
N ALA A 55 1.28 8.07 5.96
CA ALA A 55 -0.02 8.65 5.66
C ALA A 55 -0.59 8.26 4.28
N GLU A 56 0.16 7.56 3.42
CA GLU A 56 -0.36 7.13 2.11
C GLU A 56 -1.53 6.15 2.23
N ILE A 57 -1.57 5.34 3.28
CA ILE A 57 -2.59 4.30 3.48
C ILE A 57 -4.01 4.88 3.54
N GLU A 58 -4.15 6.11 4.02
CA GLU A 58 -5.43 6.81 4.16
C GLU A 58 -5.91 7.44 2.85
N ARG A 59 -5.01 7.66 1.88
CA ARG A 59 -5.26 8.49 0.70
C ARG A 59 -5.14 7.73 -0.62
N VAL A 60 -4.58 6.51 -0.60
CA VAL A 60 -4.20 5.80 -1.82
C VAL A 60 -4.88 4.44 -1.91
N TYR A 61 -5.41 4.14 -3.09
CA TYR A 61 -5.95 2.84 -3.47
C TYR A 61 -5.42 2.40 -4.82
N SER A 62 -5.47 1.10 -5.11
CA SER A 62 -5.03 0.55 -6.39
C SER A 62 -6.14 0.57 -7.43
N ILE A 63 -5.78 0.97 -8.66
CA ILE A 63 -6.62 0.78 -9.86
C ILE A 63 -6.35 -0.62 -10.43
N PRO A 64 -7.37 -1.33 -10.93
CA PRO A 64 -7.19 -2.60 -11.62
C PRO A 64 -6.19 -2.49 -12.77
N TRP A 65 -5.30 -3.48 -12.89
CA TRP A 65 -4.36 -3.51 -14.00
C TRP A 65 -5.02 -4.11 -15.26
N PHE A 66 -5.37 -3.23 -16.20
CA PHE A 66 -5.94 -3.61 -17.50
C PHE A 66 -4.83 -4.05 -18.46
N LYS A 67 -4.44 -5.33 -18.40
CA LYS A 67 -3.43 -5.92 -19.30
C LYS A 67 -3.86 -5.91 -20.77
N HIS A 68 -5.16 -5.97 -21.02
CA HIS A 68 -5.73 -5.95 -22.36
C HIS A 68 -6.63 -4.72 -22.50
N TYR A 69 -6.49 -4.02 -23.62
CA TYR A 69 -7.38 -2.91 -23.94
C TYR A 69 -8.76 -3.44 -24.34
N ARG A 70 -9.72 -3.27 -23.43
CA ARG A 70 -11.14 -3.64 -23.58
C ARG A 70 -11.98 -2.43 -23.17
N PRO A 71 -12.24 -1.49 -24.10
CA PRO A 71 -12.74 -0.16 -23.74
C PRO A 71 -14.09 -0.19 -23.02
N GLU A 72 -14.98 -1.12 -23.38
CA GLU A 72 -16.28 -1.31 -22.74
C GLU A 72 -16.15 -1.66 -21.25
N ILE A 73 -15.30 -2.65 -20.93
CA ILE A 73 -15.07 -3.12 -19.56
C ILE A 73 -14.33 -2.05 -18.75
N ILE A 74 -13.33 -1.41 -19.34
CA ILE A 74 -12.62 -0.28 -18.70
C ILE A 74 -13.60 0.85 -18.39
N GLY A 75 -14.53 1.14 -19.30
CA GLY A 75 -15.59 2.13 -19.11
C GLY A 75 -16.50 1.80 -17.94
N GLN A 76 -16.90 0.53 -17.76
CA GLN A 76 -17.69 0.09 -16.61
C GLN A 76 -16.94 0.32 -15.28
N HIS A 77 -15.65 0.00 -15.21
CA HIS A 77 -14.84 0.28 -14.03
C HIS A 77 -14.75 1.79 -13.76
N ALA A 78 -14.48 2.60 -14.78
CA ALA A 78 -14.39 4.06 -14.63
C ALA A 78 -15.71 4.66 -14.15
N ALA A 79 -16.85 4.19 -14.66
CA ALA A 79 -18.18 4.61 -14.22
C ALA A 79 -18.45 4.25 -12.75
N ALA A 80 -18.04 3.05 -12.31
CA ALA A 80 -18.16 2.65 -10.91
C ALA A 80 -17.35 3.54 -9.97
N TYR A 81 -16.10 3.87 -10.34
CA TYR A 81 -15.27 4.80 -9.57
C TYR A 81 -15.89 6.21 -9.52
N ARG A 82 -16.35 6.72 -10.66
CA ARG A 82 -17.02 8.02 -10.75
C ARG A 82 -18.24 8.08 -9.84
N LYS A 83 -19.14 7.10 -9.93
CA LYS A 83 -20.35 7.00 -9.11
C LYS A 83 -20.03 7.08 -7.62
N VAL A 84 -19.03 6.32 -7.16
CA VAL A 84 -18.65 6.31 -5.74
C VAL A 84 -18.01 7.63 -5.32
N ALA A 85 -17.14 8.21 -6.15
CA ALA A 85 -16.48 9.48 -5.85
C ALA A 85 -17.46 10.66 -5.78
N GLU A 86 -18.41 10.73 -6.73
CA GLU A 86 -19.41 11.80 -6.79
C GLU A 86 -20.45 11.72 -5.66
N ASN A 87 -20.63 10.55 -5.04
CA ASN A 87 -21.56 10.33 -3.92
C ASN A 87 -20.83 10.06 -2.61
N ALA A 88 -19.54 10.40 -2.49
CA ALA A 88 -18.73 10.06 -1.32
C ALA A 88 -19.30 10.63 -0.01
N GLU A 89 -19.89 11.82 -0.03
CA GLU A 89 -20.49 12.45 1.14
C GLU A 89 -21.70 11.69 1.71
N GLN A 90 -22.41 10.92 0.87
CA GLN A 90 -23.55 10.10 1.30
C GLN A 90 -23.11 8.75 1.89
N LEU A 91 -21.81 8.45 1.82
CA LEU A 91 -21.20 7.20 2.26
C LEU A 91 -20.35 7.36 3.53
N LEU A 92 -20.26 8.59 4.06
CA LEU A 92 -19.59 8.95 5.32
C LEU A 92 -20.59 8.98 6.47
#